data_AF-A0A8J6H2X8-F1
#
_entry.id   AF-A0A8J6H2X8-F1
#
_cell.length_a   1.000
_cell.length_b   1.000
_cell.length_c   1.000
_cell.angle_alpha   90.00
_cell.angle_beta   90.00
_cell.angle_gamma   90.00
#
_symmetry.space_group_name_H-M   'P 1'
#
loop_
_entity.id
_entity.type
_entity.pdbx_description
1 polymer ?
#
loop_
_entity_poly.entity_id
_entity_poly.type
_entity_poly.pdbx_seq_one_letter_code
_entity_poly.pdbx_strand_id
1 'polypeptide(L)'
;MRYAFFLYALAIFPLCEVKRGQYLTKTFIDFINKNQSSWRAGKFFLENVTSGNFVHLHPRLVLKVDDEVRVKDCNLEGLYVPDSFDARKEWPHCADVIGNIKDQGSCNSCWAFSSTGVMTDRLCIQSEGEVKFQFSPQDVLSCENCSTGCVGGGFWGSAWRYWTESGIVSGGDYDSYQGCVFYQESEYYLETKSPCIKSCNNPHYNISYAEDKHFGSDYYQVNPAEECIQAEIMSNGPVEAMFDLYEDFSYYKDGSVMNMMGSGKRKSLLARGQQLGLHVGKLKGFFKIRRGVNECGIEQNVLAGIARLEAKTEAPQSSAEAKTEEPQSSATSSSSPWFLVALVSAGIVVAVMAIALFVKKKRLVYKSMRGMMTNSIDRDQWLNVTSESRDRI
;
A
#
# COMPACT_ATOMS: atom_id res chain seq x y z
N MET A 1 17.15 9.43 -81.16
CA MET A 1 15.96 8.54 -81.15
C MET A 1 16.28 7.41 -80.18
N ARG A 2 15.81 7.47 -78.92
CA ARG A 2 14.66 6.70 -78.38
C ARG A 2 14.86 5.19 -78.67
N TYR A 3 15.17 4.28 -77.74
CA TYR A 3 14.58 3.85 -76.46
C TYR A 3 15.54 2.76 -75.89
N ALA A 4 15.57 2.27 -74.65
CA ALA A 4 14.98 2.55 -73.35
C ALA A 4 15.89 1.82 -72.35
N PHE A 5 16.31 2.51 -71.28
CA PHE A 5 16.97 1.90 -70.14
C PHE A 5 15.91 1.23 -69.26
N PHE A 6 15.93 -0.10 -69.17
CA PHE A 6 15.33 -0.84 -68.06
C PHE A 6 16.37 -1.85 -67.58
N LEU A 7 17.36 -1.36 -66.84
CA LEU A 7 18.19 -2.23 -66.02
C LEU A 7 17.48 -2.42 -64.68
N TYR A 8 17.10 -3.66 -64.45
CA TYR A 8 16.66 -4.23 -63.18
C TYR A 8 17.70 -3.90 -62.09
N ALA A 9 17.51 -2.79 -61.38
CA ALA A 9 18.13 -2.59 -60.08
C ALA A 9 17.29 -3.39 -59.07
N LEU A 10 17.63 -4.68 -58.91
CA LEU A 10 17.38 -5.38 -57.66
C LEU A 10 18.22 -4.68 -56.58
N ALA A 11 17.72 -3.54 -56.12
CA ALA A 11 18.11 -2.99 -54.84
C ALA A 11 17.68 -4.02 -53.81
N ILE A 12 18.61 -4.87 -53.42
CA ILE A 12 18.60 -5.54 -52.12
C ILE A 12 18.58 -4.39 -51.12
N PHE A 13 17.37 -3.92 -50.78
CA PHE A 13 17.18 -3.27 -49.51
C PHE A 13 17.62 -4.31 -48.49
N PRO A 14 18.63 -4.06 -47.65
CA PRO A 14 18.64 -4.74 -46.38
C PRO A 14 17.34 -4.26 -45.74
N LEU A 15 16.30 -5.11 -45.79
CA LEU A 15 15.28 -5.09 -44.78
C LEU A 15 16.10 -5.09 -43.49
N CYS A 16 16.19 -3.93 -42.86
CA CYS A 16 16.59 -3.85 -41.48
C CYS A 16 15.48 -4.61 -40.78
N GLU A 17 15.65 -5.93 -40.67
CA GLU A 17 15.02 -6.71 -39.63
C GLU A 17 15.49 -6.03 -38.36
N VAL A 18 14.66 -5.10 -37.86
CA VAL A 18 14.72 -4.66 -36.49
C VAL A 18 14.55 -5.95 -35.70
N LYS A 19 15.68 -6.55 -35.28
CA LYS A 19 15.70 -7.72 -34.43
C LYS A 19 14.85 -7.36 -33.21
N ARG A 20 13.63 -7.88 -33.21
CA ARG A 20 12.72 -7.91 -32.07
C ARG A 20 13.39 -8.80 -31.03
N GLY A 21 14.33 -8.28 -30.24
CA GLY A 21 15.20 -9.20 -29.49
C GLY A 21 16.18 -8.67 -28.44
N GLN A 22 16.28 -7.37 -28.15
CA GLN A 22 17.05 -6.92 -26.97
C GLN A 22 16.37 -5.73 -26.30
N TYR A 23 15.53 -6.02 -25.31
CA TYR A 23 15.17 -5.03 -24.29
C TYR A 23 16.34 -4.96 -23.30
N LEU A 24 16.61 -3.76 -22.76
CA LEU A 24 17.79 -3.44 -21.94
C LEU A 24 19.08 -3.15 -22.72
N THR A 25 19.02 -2.33 -23.77
CA THR A 25 20.24 -1.92 -24.50
C THR A 25 21.08 -0.95 -23.67
N LYS A 26 22.40 -1.13 -23.71
CA LYS A 26 23.36 -0.16 -23.13
C LYS A 26 23.12 1.25 -23.69
N THR A 27 22.79 1.35 -24.97
CA THR A 27 22.49 2.62 -25.65
C THR A 27 21.31 3.38 -25.02
N PHE A 28 20.24 2.68 -24.61
CA PHE A 28 19.09 3.33 -23.98
C PHE A 28 19.38 3.71 -22.52
N ILE A 29 20.13 2.88 -21.78
CA ILE A 29 20.65 3.24 -20.45
C ILE A 29 21.49 4.53 -20.52
N ASP A 30 22.41 4.60 -21.48
CA ASP A 30 23.28 5.76 -21.67
C ASP A 30 22.47 6.99 -22.08
N PHE A 31 21.43 6.83 -22.92
CA PHE A 31 20.50 7.90 -23.27
C PHE A 31 19.74 8.45 -22.05
N ILE A 32 19.18 7.58 -21.21
CA ILE A 32 18.46 8.00 -19.99
C ILE A 32 19.40 8.76 -19.06
N ASN A 33 20.56 8.18 -18.75
CA ASN A 33 21.52 8.77 -17.82
C ASN A 33 22.16 10.08 -18.35
N LYS A 34 22.15 10.30 -19.68
CA LYS A 34 22.62 11.55 -20.28
C LYS A 34 21.59 12.67 -20.21
N ASN A 35 20.31 12.34 -20.29
CA ASN A 35 19.24 13.33 -20.46
C ASN A 35 18.48 13.68 -19.17
N GLN A 36 18.72 12.95 -18.08
CA GLN A 36 18.25 13.31 -16.74
C GLN A 36 19.26 12.85 -15.67
N SER A 37 19.23 13.48 -14.49
CA SER A 37 20.16 13.20 -13.38
C SER A 37 19.47 12.85 -12.05
N SER A 38 18.14 12.80 -12.01
CA SER A 38 17.36 12.58 -10.77
C SER A 38 17.30 11.10 -10.35
N TRP A 39 17.55 10.19 -11.29
CA TRP A 39 17.72 8.77 -11.07
C TRP A 39 18.73 8.16 -12.05
N ARG A 40 19.22 6.96 -11.73
CA ARG A 40 20.17 6.21 -12.54
C ARG A 40 19.49 5.00 -13.16
N ALA A 41 19.56 4.93 -14.48
CA ALA A 41 19.20 3.75 -15.25
C ALA A 41 20.29 2.69 -15.18
N GLY A 42 19.92 1.41 -15.14
CA GLY A 42 20.83 0.28 -15.25
C GLY A 42 20.11 -1.03 -15.55
N LYS A 43 20.88 -2.09 -15.81
CA LYS A 43 20.33 -3.45 -15.92
C LYS A 43 19.89 -3.91 -14.53
N PHE A 44 18.58 -4.00 -14.32
CA PHE A 44 17.99 -4.53 -13.08
C PHE A 44 17.69 -6.03 -13.19
N PHE A 45 17.33 -6.50 -14.38
CA PHE A 45 16.93 -7.87 -14.63
C PHE A 45 18.08 -8.71 -15.23
N LEU A 46 18.05 -10.02 -14.96
CA LEU A 46 18.96 -11.01 -15.55
C LEU A 46 18.91 -10.91 -17.07
N GLU A 47 20.05 -11.11 -17.75
CA GLU A 47 20.24 -10.87 -19.19
C GLU A 47 19.33 -11.71 -20.11
N ASN A 48 18.55 -12.66 -19.56
CA ASN A 48 17.69 -13.60 -20.27
C ASN A 48 16.18 -13.33 -20.17
N VAL A 49 15.75 -12.20 -19.59
CA VAL A 49 14.31 -11.86 -19.56
C VAL A 49 13.90 -11.27 -20.91
N THR A 50 13.01 -11.95 -21.64
CA THR A 50 12.51 -11.45 -22.94
C THR A 50 11.50 -10.33 -22.75
N SER A 51 11.25 -9.55 -23.80
CA SER A 51 10.20 -8.52 -23.80
C SER A 51 8.82 -9.05 -23.43
N GLY A 52 8.52 -10.32 -23.72
CA GLY A 52 7.27 -10.97 -23.34
C GLY A 52 7.07 -10.96 -21.83
N ASN A 53 8.11 -11.39 -21.10
CA ASN A 53 8.13 -11.48 -19.63
C ASN A 53 8.07 -10.10 -18.93
N PHE A 54 8.47 -9.02 -19.62
CA PHE A 54 8.24 -7.64 -19.16
C PHE A 54 6.89 -7.07 -19.60
N VAL A 55 6.28 -7.70 -20.61
CA VAL A 55 5.05 -7.23 -21.24
C VAL A 55 3.80 -7.68 -20.48
N HIS A 56 3.91 -8.35 -19.34
CA HIS A 56 2.82 -8.59 -18.38
C HIS A 56 2.57 -7.36 -17.48
N LEU A 57 2.46 -6.21 -18.14
CA LEU A 57 1.98 -4.95 -17.59
C LEU A 57 0.94 -4.47 -18.59
N HIS A 58 -0.29 -4.29 -18.16
CA HIS A 58 -1.46 -4.21 -19.04
C HIS A 58 -1.26 -3.37 -20.32
N PRO A 59 -1.66 -3.83 -21.52
CA PRO A 59 -2.03 -2.89 -22.56
C PRO A 59 -3.16 -2.05 -21.97
N ARG A 60 -2.85 -0.78 -21.65
CA ARG A 60 -3.72 0.24 -21.03
C ARG A 60 -4.95 -0.39 -20.37
N LEU A 61 -4.84 -0.75 -19.08
CA LEU A 61 -5.96 -1.20 -18.26
C LEU A 61 -7.15 -0.32 -18.61
N VAL A 62 -8.10 -0.83 -19.40
CA VAL A 62 -9.33 -0.11 -19.71
C VAL A 62 -10.18 -0.32 -18.48
N LEU A 63 -9.77 0.36 -17.42
CA LEU A 63 -10.54 0.51 -16.22
C LEU A 63 -11.73 1.35 -16.65
N LYS A 64 -12.85 0.66 -16.84
CA LYS A 64 -14.11 1.34 -16.55
C LYS A 64 -14.00 1.70 -15.08
N VAL A 65 -13.80 2.98 -14.82
CA VAL A 65 -14.06 3.54 -13.51
C VAL A 65 -15.49 3.11 -13.20
N ASP A 66 -15.69 2.45 -12.07
CA ASP A 66 -17.04 2.29 -11.57
C ASP A 66 -17.47 3.73 -11.22
N ASP A 67 -18.33 4.33 -12.04
CA ASP A 67 -18.70 5.76 -11.96
C ASP A 67 -19.32 6.14 -10.59
N GLU A 68 -19.49 5.16 -9.69
CA GLU A 68 -20.14 5.25 -8.38
C GLU A 68 -19.18 5.28 -7.18
N VAL A 69 -17.84 5.18 -7.35
CA VAL A 69 -16.95 5.27 -6.18
C VAL A 69 -16.96 6.68 -5.60
N ARG A 70 -17.44 6.82 -4.36
CA ARG A 70 -17.46 8.09 -3.65
C ARG A 70 -16.05 8.66 -3.49
N VAL A 71 -15.88 9.93 -3.85
CA VAL A 71 -14.68 10.68 -3.52
C VAL A 71 -14.78 11.17 -2.07
N LYS A 72 -13.76 10.88 -1.26
CA LYS A 72 -13.65 11.38 0.11
C LYS A 72 -13.09 12.79 0.09
N ASP A 73 -13.86 13.74 0.61
CA ASP A 73 -13.35 15.08 0.91
C ASP A 73 -12.24 15.01 1.96
N CYS A 74 -11.20 15.81 1.75
CA CYS A 74 -10.09 15.90 2.67
C CYS A 74 -10.23 17.16 3.53
N ASN A 75 -10.18 16.98 4.86
CA ASN A 75 -10.11 18.11 5.78
C ASN A 75 -8.65 18.46 6.02
N LEU A 76 -8.21 19.62 5.52
CA LEU A 76 -6.85 20.13 5.66
C LEU A 76 -6.70 21.10 6.84
N GLU A 77 -7.77 21.41 7.56
CA GLU A 77 -7.71 22.38 8.66
C GLU A 77 -6.77 21.91 9.78
N GLY A 78 -5.74 22.71 10.05
CA GLY A 78 -4.75 22.41 11.08
C GLY A 78 -3.80 21.26 10.75
N LEU A 79 -3.83 20.73 9.52
CA LEU A 79 -2.92 19.68 9.09
C LEU A 79 -1.52 20.26 8.82
N TYR A 80 -0.53 19.78 9.57
CA TYR A 80 0.88 20.03 9.27
C TYR A 80 1.45 18.81 8.55
N VAL A 81 1.79 18.96 7.27
CA VAL A 81 2.47 17.93 6.50
C VAL A 81 3.99 18.05 6.72
N PRO A 82 4.67 17.01 7.22
CA PRO A 82 6.13 17.05 7.38
C PRO A 82 6.86 16.95 6.03
N ASP A 83 8.08 17.49 5.96
CA ASP A 83 8.94 17.39 4.77
C ASP A 83 9.23 15.95 4.33
N SER A 84 9.14 15.00 5.26
CA SER A 84 9.28 13.56 4.99
C SER A 84 8.39 12.74 5.92
N PHE A 85 7.87 11.63 5.41
CA PHE A 85 7.03 10.69 6.14
C PHE A 85 7.29 9.26 5.67
N ASP A 86 7.36 8.33 6.61
CA ASP A 86 7.52 6.90 6.34
C ASP A 86 6.57 6.12 7.26
N ALA A 87 5.55 5.49 6.69
CA ALA A 87 4.55 4.75 7.45
C ALA A 87 5.16 3.67 8.36
N ARG A 88 6.29 3.08 7.95
CA ARG A 88 7.00 2.06 8.77
C ARG A 88 7.63 2.64 10.03
N LYS A 89 7.96 3.93 10.01
CA LYS A 89 8.50 4.65 11.18
C LYS A 89 7.40 5.24 12.04
N GLU A 90 6.31 5.68 11.42
CA GLU A 90 5.13 6.21 12.13
C GLU A 90 4.40 5.11 12.91
N TRP A 91 4.22 3.94 12.29
CA TRP A 91 3.58 2.76 12.90
C TRP A 91 4.59 1.63 13.09
N PRO A 92 5.52 1.75 14.06
CA PRO A 92 6.60 0.77 14.25
C PRO A 92 6.08 -0.62 14.62
N HIS A 93 4.92 -0.72 15.26
CA HIS A 93 4.27 -1.99 15.59
C HIS A 93 3.76 -2.73 14.34
N CYS A 94 3.54 -2.02 13.23
CA CYS A 94 3.16 -2.57 11.93
C CYS A 94 4.30 -2.52 10.89
N ALA A 95 5.54 -2.18 11.28
CA ALA A 95 6.62 -1.94 10.34
C ALA A 95 6.97 -3.17 9.49
N ASP A 96 6.83 -4.38 10.06
CA ASP A 96 7.01 -5.67 9.40
C ASP A 96 5.90 -5.97 8.39
N VAL A 97 4.67 -5.54 8.68
CA VAL A 97 3.50 -5.67 7.79
C VAL A 97 3.58 -4.67 6.63
N ILE A 98 3.83 -3.40 6.96
CA ILE A 98 3.98 -2.30 6.00
C ILE A 98 5.20 -2.55 5.10
N GLY A 99 6.31 -3.01 5.69
CA GLY A 99 7.53 -3.32 4.96
C GLY A 99 7.51 -4.61 4.15
N ASN A 100 6.45 -5.44 4.25
CA ASN A 100 6.35 -6.69 3.52
C ASN A 100 6.13 -6.43 2.03
N ILE A 101 7.13 -6.82 1.22
CA ILE A 101 7.10 -6.76 -0.23
C ILE A 101 6.67 -8.12 -0.77
N LYS A 102 5.72 -8.09 -1.70
CA LYS A 102 5.11 -9.26 -2.32
C LYS A 102 5.53 -9.39 -3.78
N ASP A 103 5.45 -10.61 -4.30
CA ASP A 103 5.77 -10.92 -5.70
C ASP A 103 4.54 -11.49 -6.41
N GLN A 104 4.11 -10.82 -7.48
CA GLN A 104 2.97 -11.22 -8.29
C GLN A 104 3.32 -12.30 -9.33
N GLY A 105 4.61 -12.60 -9.52
CA GLY A 105 5.09 -13.50 -10.56
C GLY A 105 4.81 -12.95 -11.97
N SER A 106 4.56 -13.85 -12.92
CA SER A 106 4.29 -13.51 -14.32
C SER A 106 2.84 -13.03 -14.57
N CYS A 107 1.95 -13.19 -13.59
CA CYS A 107 0.55 -12.78 -13.71
C CYS A 107 0.37 -11.25 -13.70
N ASN A 108 -0.59 -10.71 -14.47
CA ASN A 108 -1.03 -9.32 -14.34
C ASN A 108 -1.95 -9.09 -13.11
N SER A 109 -1.53 -9.52 -11.92
CA SER A 109 -2.33 -9.48 -10.68
C SER A 109 -2.00 -8.29 -9.77
N CYS A 110 -1.26 -7.28 -10.25
CA CYS A 110 -0.88 -6.10 -9.48
C CYS A 110 -2.05 -5.43 -8.73
N TRP A 111 -3.24 -5.41 -9.34
CA TRP A 111 -4.47 -4.88 -8.74
C TRP A 111 -4.88 -5.63 -7.46
N ALA A 112 -4.80 -6.96 -7.46
CA ALA A 112 -5.11 -7.76 -6.27
C ALA A 112 -4.02 -7.59 -5.20
N PHE A 113 -2.74 -7.57 -5.60
CA PHE A 113 -1.60 -7.47 -4.68
C PHE A 113 -1.51 -6.09 -3.99
N SER A 114 -1.69 -5.01 -4.75
CA SER A 114 -1.62 -3.66 -4.20
C SER A 114 -2.82 -3.36 -3.30
N SER A 115 -4.04 -3.69 -3.72
CA SER A 115 -5.24 -3.63 -2.88
C SER A 115 -5.10 -4.43 -1.58
N THR A 116 -4.81 -5.74 -1.65
CA THR A 116 -4.69 -6.59 -0.45
C THR A 116 -3.54 -6.19 0.46
N GLY A 117 -2.44 -5.67 -0.11
CA GLY A 117 -1.34 -5.10 0.65
C GLY A 117 -1.76 -3.86 1.45
N VAL A 118 -2.55 -2.96 0.86
CA VAL A 118 -3.06 -1.78 1.57
C VAL A 118 -4.07 -2.18 2.64
N MET A 119 -4.98 -3.12 2.35
CA MET A 119 -5.94 -3.64 3.32
C MET A 119 -5.22 -4.24 4.54
N THR A 120 -4.15 -5.00 4.29
CA THR A 120 -3.30 -5.63 5.31
C THR A 120 -2.67 -4.58 6.22
N ASP A 121 -2.13 -3.49 5.65
CA ASP A 121 -1.57 -2.38 6.43
C ASP A 121 -2.59 -1.69 7.29
N ARG A 122 -3.71 -1.34 6.66
CA ARG A 122 -4.73 -0.53 7.30
C ARG A 122 -5.39 -1.28 8.43
N LEU A 123 -5.60 -2.59 8.29
CA LEU A 123 -6.08 -3.42 9.39
C LEU A 123 -5.08 -3.43 10.56
N CYS A 124 -3.78 -3.57 10.29
CA CYS A 124 -2.77 -3.47 11.35
C CYS A 124 -2.78 -2.09 12.02
N ILE A 125 -2.78 -1.01 11.24
CA ILE A 125 -2.74 0.37 11.75
C ILE A 125 -4.00 0.71 12.56
N GLN A 126 -5.19 0.39 12.02
CA GLN A 126 -6.47 0.74 12.63
C GLN A 126 -6.78 -0.12 13.85
N SER A 127 -6.22 -1.32 13.94
CA SER A 127 -6.25 -2.15 15.15
C SER A 127 -5.14 -1.83 16.15
N GLU A 128 -4.34 -0.77 15.91
CA GLU A 128 -3.17 -0.40 16.74
C GLU A 128 -2.15 -1.54 16.91
N GLY A 129 -2.03 -2.41 15.90
CA GLY A 129 -1.12 -3.55 15.88
C GLY A 129 -1.66 -4.84 16.47
N GLU A 130 -2.89 -4.84 17.00
CA GLU A 130 -3.52 -6.01 17.60
C GLU A 130 -3.82 -7.09 16.55
N VAL A 131 -4.13 -6.70 15.31
CA VAL A 131 -4.46 -7.61 14.21
C VAL A 131 -3.45 -7.48 13.07
N LYS A 132 -2.55 -8.46 12.96
CA LYS A 132 -1.60 -8.60 11.84
C LYS A 132 -2.09 -9.66 10.85
N PHE A 133 -3.09 -9.31 10.07
CA PHE A 133 -3.71 -10.22 9.10
C PHE A 133 -3.23 -9.94 7.68
N GLN A 134 -2.88 -10.99 6.94
CA GLN A 134 -2.40 -10.88 5.57
C GLN A 134 -3.47 -11.35 4.58
N PHE A 135 -4.12 -10.40 3.91
CA PHE A 135 -5.17 -10.71 2.93
C PHE A 135 -4.63 -11.45 1.70
N SER A 136 -5.38 -12.45 1.24
CA SER A 136 -5.01 -13.29 0.09
C SER A 136 -5.23 -12.56 -1.24
N PRO A 137 -4.18 -12.26 -2.01
CA PRO A 137 -4.34 -11.80 -3.39
C PRO A 137 -4.93 -12.90 -4.29
N GLN A 138 -4.72 -14.18 -3.95
CA GLN A 138 -5.24 -15.32 -4.71
C GLN A 138 -6.77 -15.45 -4.58
N ASP A 139 -7.32 -15.27 -3.38
CA ASP A 139 -8.77 -15.27 -3.16
C ASP A 139 -9.44 -14.17 -4.00
N VAL A 140 -8.89 -12.96 -3.98
CA VAL A 140 -9.37 -11.85 -4.82
C VAL A 140 -9.27 -12.21 -6.30
N LEU A 141 -8.11 -12.70 -6.75
CA LEU A 141 -7.88 -13.00 -8.15
C LEU A 141 -8.83 -14.09 -8.68
N SER A 142 -9.02 -15.17 -7.92
CA SER A 142 -9.83 -16.32 -8.35
C SER A 142 -11.33 -16.08 -8.19
N CYS A 143 -11.76 -15.46 -7.08
CA CYS A 143 -13.17 -15.43 -6.66
C CYS A 143 -13.89 -14.11 -6.87
N GLU A 144 -13.20 -13.01 -7.16
CA GLU A 144 -13.88 -11.77 -7.55
C GLU A 144 -14.54 -11.95 -8.93
N ASN A 145 -15.85 -11.69 -9.02
CA ASN A 145 -16.68 -12.01 -10.19
C ASN A 145 -16.28 -11.25 -11.45
N CYS A 146 -15.71 -10.05 -11.31
CA CYS A 146 -15.23 -9.22 -12.41
C CYS A 146 -13.74 -9.42 -12.73
N SER A 147 -13.06 -10.34 -12.04
CA SER A 147 -11.66 -10.64 -12.28
C SER A 147 -11.48 -11.37 -13.59
N THR A 148 -10.71 -10.79 -14.51
CA THR A 148 -10.20 -11.51 -15.68
C THR A 148 -8.86 -12.23 -15.40
N GLY A 149 -8.52 -12.37 -14.11
CA GLY A 149 -7.31 -13.03 -13.64
C GLY A 149 -6.04 -12.35 -14.20
N CYS A 150 -5.15 -13.17 -14.76
CA CYS A 150 -3.86 -12.71 -15.27
C CYS A 150 -3.91 -12.00 -16.63
N VAL A 151 -5.05 -11.94 -17.34
CA VAL A 151 -5.08 -11.51 -18.76
C VAL A 151 -5.71 -10.12 -18.96
N GLY A 152 -6.43 -9.56 -17.98
CA GLY A 152 -7.08 -8.25 -18.15
C GLY A 152 -7.30 -7.42 -16.89
N GLY A 153 -6.83 -7.89 -15.73
CA GLY A 153 -7.02 -7.19 -14.45
C GLY A 153 -8.48 -7.23 -13.96
N GLY A 154 -8.70 -6.71 -12.76
CA GLY A 154 -10.03 -6.38 -12.24
C GLY A 154 -10.40 -4.92 -12.55
N PHE A 155 -11.66 -4.54 -12.36
CA PHE A 155 -11.99 -3.11 -12.24
C PHE A 155 -11.25 -2.55 -11.03
N TRP A 156 -10.85 -1.28 -11.08
CA TRP A 156 -9.94 -0.70 -10.09
C TRP A 156 -10.47 -0.82 -8.66
N GLY A 157 -11.78 -0.59 -8.48
CA GLY A 157 -12.47 -0.78 -7.21
C GLY A 157 -12.93 -2.21 -6.92
N SER A 158 -12.73 -3.20 -7.80
CA SER A 158 -13.37 -4.52 -7.62
C SER A 158 -12.79 -5.30 -6.44
N ALA A 159 -11.48 -5.22 -6.20
CA ALA A 159 -10.86 -5.81 -5.00
C ALA A 159 -11.42 -5.17 -3.72
N TRP A 160 -11.60 -3.84 -3.70
CA TRP A 160 -12.15 -3.10 -2.57
C TRP A 160 -13.63 -3.38 -2.33
N ARG A 161 -14.42 -3.48 -3.40
CA ARG A 161 -15.82 -3.92 -3.33
C ARG A 161 -15.91 -5.36 -2.81
N TYR A 162 -15.08 -6.26 -3.33
CA TYR A 162 -15.04 -7.64 -2.84
C TYR A 162 -14.68 -7.72 -1.36
N TRP A 163 -13.72 -6.89 -0.90
CA TRP A 163 -13.35 -6.80 0.50
C TRP A 163 -14.50 -6.33 1.41
N THR A 164 -15.32 -5.39 0.94
CA THR A 164 -16.44 -4.85 1.73
C THR A 164 -17.70 -5.72 1.68
N GLU A 165 -18.02 -6.31 0.54
CA GLU A 165 -19.25 -7.08 0.32
C GLU A 165 -19.09 -8.57 0.65
N SER A 166 -17.96 -9.19 0.28
CA SER A 166 -17.73 -10.63 0.38
C SER A 166 -16.66 -11.02 1.41
N GLY A 167 -15.78 -10.08 1.75
CA GLY A 167 -14.62 -10.32 2.59
C GLY A 167 -13.52 -11.10 1.86
N ILE A 168 -12.32 -11.10 2.42
CA ILE A 168 -11.14 -11.77 1.87
C ILE A 168 -10.51 -12.65 2.95
N VAL A 169 -10.10 -13.86 2.59
CA VAL A 169 -9.39 -14.79 3.50
C VAL A 169 -7.90 -14.45 3.58
N SER A 170 -7.19 -15.06 4.52
CA SER A 170 -5.75 -14.91 4.66
C SER A 170 -4.99 -15.63 3.54
N GLY A 171 -3.83 -15.12 3.16
CA GLY A 171 -3.03 -15.72 2.09
C GLY A 171 -1.62 -15.19 1.92
N GLY A 172 -0.69 -16.15 1.93
CA GLY A 172 0.75 -16.00 1.72
C GLY A 172 1.19 -15.72 0.29
N ASP A 173 2.49 -15.47 0.13
CA ASP A 173 3.17 -15.52 -1.17
C ASP A 173 3.22 -16.98 -1.70
N TYR A 174 3.66 -17.15 -2.95
CA TYR A 174 3.84 -18.47 -3.53
C TYR A 174 4.80 -19.32 -2.68
N ASP A 175 4.47 -20.61 -2.49
CA ASP A 175 5.23 -21.59 -1.72
C ASP A 175 5.46 -21.24 -0.23
N SER A 176 4.75 -20.23 0.30
CA SER A 176 4.89 -19.82 1.71
C SER A 176 4.09 -20.67 2.70
N TYR A 177 3.04 -21.36 2.23
CA TYR A 177 2.06 -22.07 3.08
C TYR A 177 1.53 -21.21 4.24
N GLN A 178 1.35 -19.91 4.01
CA GLN A 178 0.79 -18.97 5.00
C GLN A 178 -0.67 -18.67 4.71
N GLY A 179 -1.50 -18.66 5.75
CA GLY A 179 -2.92 -18.36 5.67
C GLY A 179 -3.75 -19.46 4.99
N CYS A 180 -5.01 -19.16 4.69
CA CYS A 180 -5.98 -20.07 4.10
C CYS A 180 -5.71 -20.33 2.61
N VAL A 181 -5.56 -19.26 1.81
CA VAL A 181 -5.36 -19.35 0.36
C VAL A 181 -4.07 -18.61 -0.02
N PHE A 182 -2.93 -19.31 -0.03
CA PHE A 182 -1.67 -18.73 -0.51
C PHE A 182 -1.63 -18.70 -2.05
N TYR A 183 -0.75 -17.86 -2.60
CA TYR A 183 -0.66 -17.63 -4.05
C TYR A 183 -0.23 -18.89 -4.82
N GLN A 184 -0.88 -19.16 -5.96
CA GLN A 184 -0.76 -20.43 -6.67
C GLN A 184 0.23 -20.38 -7.84
N GLU A 185 0.78 -21.56 -8.18
CA GLU A 185 1.75 -21.76 -9.26
C GLU A 185 1.20 -21.35 -10.64
N SER A 186 -0.08 -21.66 -10.88
CA SER A 186 -0.82 -21.34 -12.10
C SER A 186 -0.79 -19.85 -12.44
N GLU A 187 -0.84 -19.00 -11.43
CA GLU A 187 -0.71 -17.56 -11.57
C GLU A 187 0.75 -17.15 -11.63
N TYR A 188 1.55 -17.64 -10.67
CA TYR A 188 2.93 -17.19 -10.49
C TYR A 188 3.81 -17.48 -11.70
N TYR A 189 3.66 -18.63 -12.36
CA TYR A 189 4.44 -19.01 -13.53
C TYR A 189 3.63 -19.15 -14.82
N LEU A 190 2.41 -19.68 -14.75
CA LEU A 190 1.66 -20.11 -15.94
C LEU A 190 0.71 -19.05 -16.50
N GLU A 191 0.53 -17.93 -15.80
CA GLU A 191 -0.39 -16.84 -16.17
C GLU A 191 -1.84 -17.29 -16.40
N THR A 192 -2.24 -18.34 -15.69
CA THR A 192 -3.59 -18.92 -15.77
C THR A 192 -4.38 -18.59 -14.51
N LYS A 193 -5.63 -18.15 -14.71
CA LYS A 193 -6.56 -17.91 -13.60
C LYS A 193 -7.02 -19.25 -13.04
N SER A 194 -6.68 -19.52 -11.79
CA SER A 194 -7.22 -20.63 -11.01
C SER A 194 -8.73 -20.47 -10.84
N PRO A 195 -9.49 -21.59 -10.87
CA PRO A 195 -10.91 -21.55 -10.55
C PRO A 195 -11.13 -21.02 -9.13
N CYS A 196 -12.25 -20.33 -8.90
CA CYS A 196 -12.65 -19.97 -7.55
C CYS A 196 -13.05 -21.24 -6.78
N ILE A 197 -12.23 -21.62 -5.80
CA ILE A 197 -12.53 -22.69 -4.87
C ILE A 197 -12.66 -22.06 -3.48
N LYS A 198 -13.86 -22.13 -2.89
CA LYS A 198 -14.16 -21.58 -1.56
C LYS A 198 -13.69 -22.53 -0.45
N SER A 199 -12.42 -22.91 -0.49
CA SER A 199 -11.74 -23.73 0.51
C SER A 199 -10.28 -23.32 0.62
N CYS A 200 -9.69 -23.51 1.79
CA CYS A 200 -8.26 -23.25 1.98
C CYS A 200 -7.41 -24.23 1.16
N ASN A 201 -6.41 -23.72 0.46
CA ASN A 201 -5.43 -24.54 -0.27
C ASN A 201 -4.22 -24.91 0.60
N ASN A 202 -4.13 -24.35 1.81
CA ASN A 202 -3.10 -24.68 2.77
C ASN A 202 -3.52 -25.90 3.64
N PRO A 203 -2.85 -27.06 3.51
CA PRO A 203 -3.19 -28.26 4.28
C PRO A 203 -2.87 -28.12 5.78
N HIS A 204 -2.09 -27.12 6.17
CA HIS A 204 -1.71 -26.85 7.56
C HIS A 204 -2.57 -25.77 8.23
N TYR A 205 -3.62 -25.29 7.54
CA TYR A 205 -4.50 -24.24 8.04
C TYR A 205 -5.81 -24.82 8.56
N ASN A 206 -6.14 -24.52 9.82
CA ASN A 206 -7.24 -25.16 10.53
C ASN A 206 -8.54 -24.34 10.56
N ILE A 207 -8.49 -23.06 10.15
CA ILE A 207 -9.67 -22.20 10.08
C ILE A 207 -10.32 -22.41 8.72
N SER A 208 -11.64 -22.58 8.68
CA SER A 208 -12.33 -22.76 7.41
C SER A 208 -12.31 -21.48 6.56
N TYR A 209 -12.46 -21.64 5.24
CA TYR A 209 -12.51 -20.49 4.31
C TYR A 209 -13.57 -19.45 4.70
N ALA A 210 -14.72 -19.89 5.23
CA ALA A 210 -15.79 -18.98 5.62
C ALA A 210 -15.47 -18.23 6.92
N GLU A 211 -14.85 -18.89 7.90
CA GLU A 211 -14.48 -18.30 9.19
C GLU A 211 -13.25 -17.38 9.10
N ASP A 212 -12.38 -17.60 8.11
CA ASP A 212 -11.16 -16.81 7.92
C ASP A 212 -11.40 -15.46 7.22
N LYS A 213 -12.64 -15.19 6.77
CA LYS A 213 -13.00 -13.97 6.04
C LYS A 213 -12.91 -12.73 6.93
N HIS A 214 -12.17 -11.74 6.45
CA HIS A 214 -12.10 -10.41 7.05
C HIS A 214 -12.61 -9.35 6.06
N PHE A 215 -13.22 -8.29 6.59
CA PHE A 215 -14.01 -7.34 5.81
C PHE A 215 -13.51 -5.90 5.91
N GLY A 216 -13.76 -5.13 4.86
CA GLY A 216 -13.76 -3.67 4.92
C GLY A 216 -15.09 -3.15 5.47
N SER A 217 -15.07 -2.00 6.11
CA SER A 217 -16.29 -1.24 6.44
C SER A 217 -16.65 -0.24 5.34
N ASP A 218 -15.67 0.35 4.67
CA ASP A 218 -15.86 1.33 3.59
C ASP A 218 -14.65 1.34 2.64
N TYR A 219 -14.86 1.79 1.40
CA TYR A 219 -13.79 2.13 0.46
C TYR A 219 -14.17 3.36 -0.36
N TYR A 220 -13.17 4.14 -0.77
CA TYR A 220 -13.40 5.43 -1.41
C TYR A 220 -12.20 5.84 -2.25
N GLN A 221 -12.45 6.73 -3.20
CA GLN A 221 -11.41 7.45 -3.91
C GLN A 221 -10.94 8.63 -3.05
N VAL A 222 -9.63 8.77 -2.90
CA VAL A 222 -9.04 9.95 -2.27
C VAL A 222 -9.12 11.11 -3.28
N ASN A 223 -9.50 12.29 -2.81
CA ASN A 223 -9.50 13.49 -3.65
C ASN A 223 -8.12 13.66 -4.33
N PRO A 224 -8.06 13.84 -5.67
CA PRO A 224 -6.83 13.85 -6.45
C PRO A 224 -6.04 15.16 -6.32
N ALA A 225 -5.80 15.58 -5.09
CA ALA A 225 -4.91 16.67 -4.71
C ALA A 225 -3.78 16.11 -3.85
N GLU A 226 -2.56 16.62 -4.06
CA GLU A 226 -1.38 16.15 -3.34
C GLU A 226 -1.67 16.13 -1.84
N GLU A 227 -2.04 17.28 -1.25
CA GLU A 227 -2.26 17.44 0.18
C GLU A 227 -3.33 16.51 0.73
N CYS A 228 -4.37 16.19 -0.05
CA CYS A 228 -5.39 15.22 0.35
C CYS A 228 -4.84 13.80 0.44
N ILE A 229 -4.02 13.38 -0.53
CA ILE A 229 -3.34 12.08 -0.54
C ILE A 229 -2.36 12.02 0.64
N GLN A 230 -1.63 13.10 0.89
CA GLN A 230 -0.72 13.21 2.03
C GLN A 230 -1.46 13.07 3.36
N ALA A 231 -2.57 13.80 3.53
CA ALA A 231 -3.43 13.75 4.71
C ALA A 231 -3.97 12.33 4.95
N GLU A 232 -4.42 11.66 3.89
CA GLU A 232 -4.95 10.30 3.97
C GLU A 232 -3.87 9.30 4.41
N ILE A 233 -2.67 9.38 3.81
CA ILE A 233 -1.55 8.51 4.18
C ILE A 233 -1.14 8.72 5.62
N MET A 234 -1.05 9.97 6.08
CA MET A 234 -0.64 10.30 7.44
C MET A 234 -1.68 9.89 8.48
N SER A 235 -2.95 9.95 8.14
CA SER A 235 -4.03 9.69 9.11
C SER A 235 -4.43 8.21 9.16
N ASN A 236 -4.42 7.53 8.02
CA ASN A 236 -5.01 6.19 7.87
C ASN A 236 -4.03 5.15 7.33
N GLY A 237 -2.79 5.54 7.04
CA GLY A 237 -1.78 4.66 6.48
C GLY A 237 -1.84 4.54 4.96
N PRO A 238 -1.09 3.58 4.40
CA PRO A 238 -0.86 3.45 2.97
C PRO A 238 -2.12 3.46 2.09
N VAL A 239 -1.96 3.81 0.81
CA VAL A 239 -3.04 3.90 -0.19
C VAL A 239 -2.66 3.11 -1.44
N GLU A 240 -3.64 2.75 -2.27
CA GLU A 240 -3.40 2.15 -3.59
C GLU A 240 -3.45 3.26 -4.64
N ALA A 241 -2.41 3.40 -5.46
CA ALA A 241 -2.33 4.41 -6.51
C ALA A 241 -2.06 3.76 -7.86
N MET A 242 -2.75 4.22 -8.90
CA MET A 242 -2.52 3.78 -10.27
C MET A 242 -1.71 4.81 -11.04
N PHE A 243 -0.75 4.35 -11.84
CA PHE A 243 0.02 5.23 -12.72
C PHE A 243 0.45 4.53 -14.01
N ASP A 244 0.74 5.33 -15.03
CA ASP A 244 1.22 4.86 -16.31
C ASP A 244 2.72 4.54 -16.27
N LEU A 245 3.08 3.33 -16.65
CA LEU A 245 4.44 2.89 -16.87
C LEU A 245 4.88 3.13 -18.30
N TYR A 246 6.10 3.65 -18.41
CA TYR A 246 6.87 3.77 -19.63
C TYR A 246 8.06 2.82 -19.59
N GLU A 247 8.67 2.58 -20.75
CA GLU A 247 9.73 1.58 -20.92
C GLU A 247 10.96 1.85 -20.04
N ASP A 248 11.25 3.11 -19.77
CA ASP A 248 12.36 3.56 -18.92
C ASP A 248 12.22 3.14 -17.45
N PHE A 249 10.99 2.89 -16.95
CA PHE A 249 10.78 2.38 -15.60
C PHE A 249 11.50 1.06 -15.32
N SER A 250 11.53 0.15 -16.28
CA SER A 250 12.21 -1.14 -16.15
C SER A 250 13.73 -1.02 -15.99
N TYR A 251 14.28 0.17 -16.20
CA TYR A 251 15.70 0.46 -16.04
C TYR A 251 16.03 1.13 -14.71
N TYR A 252 15.03 1.41 -13.87
CA TYR A 252 15.25 2.10 -12.61
C TYR A 252 16.16 1.29 -11.69
N LYS A 253 17.32 1.85 -11.32
CA LYS A 253 18.30 1.18 -10.45
C LYS A 253 18.37 1.84 -9.08
N ASP A 254 18.61 3.14 -9.06
CA ASP A 254 18.61 3.96 -7.84
C ASP A 254 18.53 5.43 -8.19
N GLY A 255 18.11 6.26 -7.25
CA GLY A 255 17.94 7.69 -7.48
C GLY A 255 17.20 8.37 -6.36
N SER A 256 17.18 9.71 -6.42
CA SER A 256 16.44 10.50 -5.45
C SER A 256 14.97 10.61 -5.78
N VAL A 257 14.56 10.63 -7.06
CA VAL A 257 13.14 10.69 -7.53
C VAL A 257 13.11 10.24 -9.00
N MET A 258 12.17 9.39 -9.43
CA MET A 258 11.99 9.11 -10.86
C MET A 258 11.15 10.19 -11.54
N ASN A 259 11.65 10.72 -12.66
CA ASN A 259 10.89 11.42 -13.69
C ASN A 259 10.94 10.58 -14.98
N MET A 260 9.79 10.29 -15.57
CA MET A 260 9.76 9.46 -16.77
C MET A 260 10.01 10.31 -18.01
N MET A 261 10.84 9.82 -18.93
CA MET A 261 11.15 10.51 -20.18
C MET A 261 10.02 10.38 -21.22
N GLY A 262 9.09 9.45 -21.02
CA GLY A 262 7.79 9.46 -21.69
C GLY A 262 7.75 8.98 -23.15
N SER A 263 8.66 8.09 -23.58
CA SER A 263 8.60 7.49 -24.93
C SER A 263 8.32 5.99 -24.89
N GLY A 264 7.33 5.51 -25.66
CA GLY A 264 7.07 4.07 -25.86
C GLY A 264 5.62 3.62 -25.62
N LYS A 265 5.42 2.30 -25.53
CA LYS A 265 4.11 1.70 -25.21
C LYS A 265 3.73 2.04 -23.78
N ARG A 266 2.55 2.63 -23.59
CA ARG A 266 1.97 2.93 -22.28
C ARG A 266 1.32 1.69 -21.70
N LYS A 267 1.57 1.46 -20.42
CA LYS A 267 0.97 0.41 -19.60
C LYS A 267 0.57 1.03 -18.28
N SER A 268 -0.28 0.40 -17.50
CA SER A 268 -0.65 0.94 -16.19
C SER A 268 -0.34 -0.05 -15.09
N LEU A 269 0.13 0.46 -13.95
CA LEU A 269 0.48 -0.30 -12.75
C LEU A 269 -0.23 0.29 -11.54
N LEU A 270 -0.69 -0.58 -10.66
CA LEU A 270 -1.14 -0.22 -9.32
C LEU A 270 0.00 -0.47 -8.32
N ALA A 271 0.26 0.53 -7.49
CA ALA A 271 1.28 0.50 -6.46
C ALA A 271 0.69 0.86 -5.11
N ARG A 272 1.29 0.29 -4.06
CA ARG A 272 1.00 0.61 -2.67
C ARG A 272 1.87 1.77 -2.23
N GLY A 273 1.27 2.94 -2.05
CA GLY A 273 1.92 4.17 -1.59
C GLY A 273 2.00 4.21 -0.07
N GLN A 274 3.22 4.15 0.49
CA GLN A 274 3.46 4.12 1.94
C GLN A 274 4.19 5.37 2.47
N GLN A 275 4.51 6.34 1.60
CA GLN A 275 5.36 7.49 1.91
C GLN A 275 4.93 8.76 1.15
N LEU A 276 5.23 9.92 1.74
CA LEU A 276 5.20 11.22 1.07
C LEU A 276 6.41 11.31 0.13
N GLY A 277 6.21 10.88 -1.12
CA GLY A 277 7.30 10.59 -2.04
C GLY A 277 7.72 9.12 -1.95
N LEU A 278 7.37 8.37 -2.99
CA LEU A 278 7.82 7.00 -3.23
C LEU A 278 9.37 6.96 -3.21
N HIS A 279 10.05 5.84 -2.83
CA HIS A 279 11.53 5.62 -2.78
C HIS A 279 12.17 4.40 -3.55
N VAL A 280 13.21 4.51 -4.43
CA VAL A 280 14.32 3.52 -4.59
C VAL A 280 15.73 4.09 -4.85
N GLY A 281 16.64 3.57 -4.05
CA GLY A 281 17.92 2.98 -4.43
C GLY A 281 18.23 1.91 -3.38
N LYS A 282 18.86 0.77 -3.72
CA LYS A 282 19.18 -0.34 -2.78
C LYS A 282 18.01 -0.99 -2.00
N LEU A 283 16.75 -0.77 -2.36
CA LEU A 283 15.61 -0.89 -1.42
C LEU A 283 14.68 -2.12 -1.58
N LYS A 284 15.18 -3.33 -1.86
CA LYS A 284 14.41 -4.60 -1.68
C LYS A 284 12.94 -4.60 -2.21
N GLY A 285 12.61 -3.87 -3.29
CA GLY A 285 11.27 -3.89 -3.93
C GLY A 285 10.40 -2.61 -3.90
N PHE A 286 10.86 -1.48 -3.35
CA PHE A 286 10.12 -0.18 -3.44
C PHE A 286 10.42 0.56 -4.77
N PHE A 287 9.98 1.82 -5.01
CA PHE A 287 10.59 2.78 -5.99
C PHE A 287 10.20 4.25 -5.72
N LYS A 288 10.92 5.28 -6.25
CA LYS A 288 10.56 6.72 -6.13
C LYS A 288 9.88 7.27 -7.38
N ILE A 289 8.84 8.10 -7.22
CA ILE A 289 8.26 8.89 -8.31
C ILE A 289 7.98 10.33 -7.84
N ARG A 290 8.01 11.27 -8.79
CA ARG A 290 7.84 12.70 -8.52
C ARG A 290 6.42 13.02 -8.05
N ARG A 291 6.33 13.71 -6.91
CA ARG A 291 5.08 14.20 -6.30
C ARG A 291 4.75 15.64 -6.71
N GLY A 292 3.49 16.03 -6.60
CA GLY A 292 2.97 17.39 -6.78
C GLY A 292 2.83 17.84 -8.23
N VAL A 293 3.05 16.91 -9.16
CA VAL A 293 2.96 17.17 -10.61
C VAL A 293 2.15 16.09 -11.32
N ASN A 294 1.56 15.16 -10.56
CA ASN A 294 0.82 14.03 -11.07
C ASN A 294 1.60 13.26 -12.15
N GLU A 295 2.87 12.97 -11.85
CA GLU A 295 3.79 12.26 -12.75
C GLU A 295 3.16 10.91 -13.11
N CYS A 296 3.01 10.67 -14.42
CA CYS A 296 2.37 9.46 -14.95
C CYS A 296 0.94 9.20 -14.45
N GLY A 297 0.22 10.22 -13.96
CA GLY A 297 -1.14 10.05 -13.47
C GLY A 297 -1.26 9.48 -12.05
N ILE A 298 -0.16 9.34 -11.30
CA ILE A 298 -0.16 8.67 -9.99
C ILE A 298 -1.06 9.31 -8.93
N GLU A 299 -1.39 10.60 -9.08
CA GLU A 299 -2.22 11.35 -8.13
C GLU A 299 -3.70 11.38 -8.55
N GLN A 300 -4.04 10.90 -9.75
CA GLN A 300 -5.43 10.93 -10.26
C GLN A 300 -6.31 9.83 -9.68
N ASN A 301 -5.74 8.63 -9.54
CA ASN A 301 -6.46 7.42 -9.21
C ASN A 301 -5.84 6.84 -7.95
N VAL A 302 -6.33 7.29 -6.79
CA VAL A 302 -5.92 6.78 -5.48
C VAL A 302 -7.12 6.21 -4.73
N LEU A 303 -7.07 4.92 -4.37
CA LEU A 303 -8.06 4.24 -3.53
C LEU A 303 -7.53 4.01 -2.13
N ALA A 304 -8.48 4.01 -1.21
CA ALA A 304 -8.27 3.74 0.19
C ALA A 304 -9.56 3.13 0.78
N GLY A 305 -9.45 2.62 2.00
CA GLY A 305 -10.61 2.10 2.71
C GLY A 305 -10.36 1.96 4.20
N ILE A 306 -11.40 1.56 4.92
CA ILE A 306 -11.41 1.38 6.36
C ILE A 306 -11.69 -0.09 6.65
N ALA A 307 -10.88 -0.69 7.51
CA ALA A 307 -11.03 -2.06 7.93
C ALA A 307 -12.17 -2.18 8.95
N ARG A 308 -12.96 -3.25 8.84
CA ARG A 308 -13.95 -3.58 9.86
C ARG A 308 -13.22 -4.25 11.02
N LEU A 309 -13.17 -3.56 12.15
CA LEU A 309 -12.67 -4.14 13.40
C LEU A 309 -13.82 -4.89 14.07
N GLU A 310 -13.63 -6.18 14.32
CA GLU A 310 -14.59 -6.95 15.12
C GLU A 310 -14.64 -6.36 16.53
N ALA A 311 -15.85 -6.08 17.02
CA ALA A 311 -16.02 -5.60 18.39
C ALA A 311 -15.53 -6.68 19.36
N LYS A 312 -14.70 -6.32 20.34
CA LYS A 312 -14.34 -7.23 21.43
C LYS A 312 -15.64 -7.66 22.12
N THR A 313 -16.09 -8.89 21.86
CA THR A 313 -17.19 -9.48 22.62
C THR A 313 -16.66 -9.67 24.04
N GLU A 314 -17.04 -8.78 24.96
CA GLU A 314 -16.88 -9.06 26.38
C GLU A 314 -17.58 -10.39 26.65
N ALA A 315 -16.82 -11.37 27.18
CA ALA A 315 -17.33 -12.70 27.43
C ALA A 315 -18.63 -12.62 28.25
N PRO A 316 -19.69 -13.40 27.91
CA PRO A 316 -20.90 -13.43 28.71
C PRO A 316 -20.51 -13.92 30.11
N GLN A 317 -20.75 -13.09 31.13
CA GLN A 317 -20.72 -13.56 32.51
C GLN A 317 -21.76 -14.68 32.63
N SER A 318 -21.28 -15.91 32.81
CA SER A 318 -22.11 -17.06 33.07
C SER A 318 -22.82 -16.90 34.42
N SER A 319 -24.02 -16.34 34.44
CA SER A 319 -24.94 -16.53 35.56
C SER A 319 -25.59 -17.90 35.39
N ALA A 320 -24.94 -18.93 35.94
CA ALA A 320 -25.61 -20.20 36.20
C ALA A 320 -26.64 -19.97 37.32
N GLU A 321 -27.92 -19.88 36.95
CA GLU A 321 -29.03 -19.96 37.90
C GLU A 321 -29.12 -21.40 38.43
N ALA A 322 -28.48 -21.64 39.58
CA ALA A 322 -28.77 -22.80 40.40
C ALA A 322 -30.00 -22.48 41.28
N LYS A 323 -31.10 -23.19 41.02
CA LYS A 323 -32.25 -23.28 41.93
C LYS A 323 -31.79 -23.83 43.28
N THR A 324 -32.08 -23.15 44.38
CA THR A 324 -32.10 -23.79 45.71
C THR A 324 -33.13 -23.11 46.60
N GLU A 325 -33.92 -23.95 47.26
CA GLU A 325 -35.06 -23.64 48.13
C GLU A 325 -34.67 -22.87 49.40
N GLU A 326 -35.60 -22.05 49.89
CA GLU A 326 -35.54 -21.38 51.21
C GLU A 326 -35.47 -22.40 52.36
N PRO A 327 -34.81 -22.03 53.47
CA PRO A 327 -35.62 -21.78 54.67
C PRO A 327 -35.21 -20.55 55.49
N GLN A 328 -36.20 -20.04 56.23
CA GLN A 328 -36.15 -18.93 57.16
C GLN A 328 -35.18 -19.12 58.34
N SER A 329 -34.49 -18.06 58.75
CA SER A 329 -34.67 -17.36 60.05
C SER A 329 -33.38 -16.84 60.71
N SER A 330 -33.59 -15.71 61.41
CA SER A 330 -32.82 -15.14 62.53
C SER A 330 -31.58 -14.29 62.23
N ALA A 331 -31.67 -13.07 62.75
CA ALA A 331 -30.66 -12.02 62.72
C ALA A 331 -29.56 -12.25 63.76
N THR A 332 -28.32 -11.87 63.45
CA THR A 332 -27.39 -11.24 64.41
C THR A 332 -26.35 -10.39 63.68
N SER A 333 -26.04 -9.25 64.29
CA SER A 333 -25.08 -8.23 63.89
C SER A 333 -23.63 -8.70 64.00
N SER A 334 -22.81 -8.45 62.98
CA SER A 334 -21.35 -8.51 63.06
C SER A 334 -20.73 -7.64 61.96
N SER A 335 -20.12 -6.53 62.35
CA SER A 335 -19.44 -5.57 61.49
C SER A 335 -18.22 -6.20 60.81
N SER A 336 -18.25 -6.30 59.49
CA SER A 336 -17.21 -6.97 58.70
C SER A 336 -16.17 -6.00 58.14
N PRO A 337 -14.85 -6.32 58.12
CA PRO A 337 -13.77 -5.39 57.77
C PRO A 337 -13.70 -4.99 56.28
N TRP A 338 -14.57 -5.54 55.43
CA TRP A 338 -14.51 -5.36 53.97
C TRP A 338 -14.97 -3.97 53.48
N PHE A 339 -15.71 -3.21 54.30
CA PHE A 339 -16.11 -1.84 53.94
C PHE A 339 -14.92 -0.87 53.86
N LEU A 340 -13.83 -1.11 54.60
CA LEU A 340 -12.63 -0.27 54.53
C LEU A 340 -11.76 -0.60 53.32
N VAL A 341 -11.78 -1.84 52.82
CA VAL A 341 -11.01 -2.25 51.63
C VAL A 341 -11.63 -1.69 50.34
N ALA A 342 -12.96 -1.63 50.27
CA ALA A 342 -13.69 -1.07 49.12
C ALA A 342 -13.52 0.47 48.98
N LEU A 343 -13.35 1.18 50.10
CA LEU A 343 -13.11 2.63 50.07
C LEU A 343 -11.66 2.97 49.70
N VAL A 344 -10.69 2.12 50.05
CA VAL A 344 -9.28 2.30 49.68
C VAL A 344 -9.05 2.02 48.18
N SER A 345 -9.75 1.04 47.59
CA SER A 345 -9.64 0.75 46.15
C SER A 345 -10.27 1.83 45.27
N ALA A 346 -11.42 2.39 45.66
CA ALA A 346 -12.05 3.51 44.95
C ALA A 346 -11.20 4.79 45.00
N GLY A 347 -10.57 5.08 46.15
CA GLY A 347 -9.67 6.24 46.31
C GLY A 347 -8.42 6.17 45.42
N ILE A 348 -7.86 4.98 45.25
CA ILE A 348 -6.67 4.77 44.38
C ILE A 348 -7.04 4.98 42.91
N VAL A 349 -8.20 4.50 42.46
CA VAL A 349 -8.66 4.68 41.06
C VAL A 349 -8.90 6.16 40.75
N VAL A 350 -9.51 6.92 41.66
CA VAL A 350 -9.71 8.36 41.49
C VAL A 350 -8.38 9.13 41.49
N ALA A 351 -7.41 8.74 42.31
CA ALA A 351 -6.08 9.33 42.33
C ALA A 351 -5.29 9.06 41.04
N VAL A 352 -5.34 7.85 40.50
CA VAL A 352 -4.69 7.48 39.22
C VAL A 352 -5.31 8.24 38.06
N MET A 353 -6.63 8.37 38.01
CA MET A 353 -7.34 9.18 37.00
C MET A 353 -6.98 10.67 37.10
N ALA A 354 -6.88 11.23 38.31
CA ALA A 354 -6.47 12.61 38.53
C ALA A 354 -5.01 12.86 38.09
N ILE A 355 -4.09 11.92 38.35
CA ILE A 355 -2.70 11.99 37.90
C ILE A 355 -2.62 11.89 36.38
N ALA A 356 -3.38 11.00 35.74
CA ALA A 356 -3.43 10.86 34.29
C ALA A 356 -3.93 12.15 33.60
N LEU A 357 -4.97 12.78 34.16
CA LEU A 357 -5.49 14.07 33.69
C LEU A 357 -4.48 15.21 33.91
N PHE A 358 -3.75 15.22 35.03
CA PHE A 358 -2.70 16.19 35.29
C PHE A 358 -1.50 16.05 34.32
N VAL A 359 -1.09 14.82 34.01
CA VAL A 359 -0.05 14.53 33.01
C VAL A 359 -0.49 14.94 31.60
N LYS A 360 -1.76 14.69 31.22
CA LYS A 360 -2.32 15.13 29.94
C LYS A 360 -2.34 16.66 29.84
N LYS A 361 -2.72 17.37 30.91
CA LYS A 361 -2.69 18.84 30.98
C LYS A 361 -1.26 19.39 30.88
N LYS A 362 -0.27 18.78 31.56
CA LYS A 362 1.15 19.18 31.43
C LYS A 362 1.71 18.93 30.03
N ARG A 363 1.34 17.83 29.35
CA ARG A 363 1.74 17.59 27.94
C ARG A 363 1.16 18.63 26.98
N LEU A 364 -0.10 19.04 27.16
CA LEU A 364 -0.73 20.10 26.37
C LEU A 364 -0.04 21.46 26.59
N VAL A 365 0.26 21.82 27.84
CA VAL A 365 0.99 23.06 28.16
C VAL A 365 2.43 23.02 27.60
N TYR A 366 3.13 21.88 27.69
CA TYR A 366 4.46 21.73 27.09
C TYR A 366 4.45 21.83 25.56
N LYS A 367 3.40 21.30 24.90
CA LYS A 367 3.22 21.40 23.45
C LYS A 367 2.92 22.84 23.00
N SER A 368 2.16 23.59 23.81
CA SER A 368 1.87 25.02 23.59
C SER A 368 3.11 25.91 23.84
N MET A 369 3.89 25.65 24.90
CA MET A 369 5.13 26.40 25.19
C MET A 369 6.23 26.13 24.15
N ARG A 370 6.36 24.90 23.64
CA ARG A 370 7.31 24.58 22.58
C ARG A 370 6.94 25.26 21.24
N GLY A 371 5.65 25.44 20.95
CA GLY A 371 5.18 26.21 19.79
C GLY A 371 5.43 27.72 19.91
N MET A 372 5.49 28.25 21.13
CA MET A 372 5.82 29.67 21.36
C MET A 372 7.33 29.94 21.36
N MET A 373 8.19 28.99 21.76
CA MET A 373 9.65 29.17 21.76
C MET A 373 10.31 29.02 20.38
N THR A 374 9.63 28.47 19.37
CA THR A 374 10.16 28.35 18.00
C THR A 374 9.82 29.55 17.09
N ASN A 375 9.04 30.52 17.58
CA ASN A 375 8.65 31.71 16.83
C ASN A 375 9.43 32.99 17.22
N SER A 376 10.58 32.87 17.91
CA SER A 376 11.44 34.03 18.24
C SER A 376 12.94 33.81 17.94
N ILE A 377 13.26 33.08 16.88
CA ILE A 377 14.61 33.11 16.30
C ILE A 377 14.48 33.57 14.85
N ASP A 378 14.86 34.83 14.69
CA ASP A 378 15.00 35.63 13.49
C ASP A 378 15.58 34.85 12.29
N ARG A 379 14.87 34.84 11.16
CA ARG A 379 15.16 34.03 9.98
C ARG A 379 15.60 34.89 8.79
N ASP A 380 16.34 35.97 9.04
CA ASP A 380 16.83 36.93 8.03
C ASP A 380 18.36 37.12 7.96
N GLN A 381 19.15 36.20 8.50
CA GLN A 381 20.59 36.11 8.17
C GLN A 381 20.94 34.66 7.87
N TRP A 382 21.79 34.45 6.84
CA TRP A 382 22.30 33.18 6.31
C TRP A 382 21.63 32.60 5.06
N LEU A 383 21.66 33.31 3.93
CA LEU A 383 21.76 32.68 2.59
C LEU A 383 22.44 33.57 1.53
N ASN A 384 23.45 34.37 1.91
CA ASN A 384 24.19 35.21 0.96
C ASN A 384 25.71 35.06 1.09
N VAL A 385 26.23 33.83 1.01
CA VAL A 385 27.66 33.55 0.69
C VAL A 385 27.74 32.16 0.06
N THR A 386 27.87 32.08 -1.27
CA THR A 386 28.80 31.19 -2.01
C THR A 386 28.41 31.20 -3.49
N SER A 387 28.76 32.28 -4.19
CA SER A 387 28.83 32.30 -5.65
C SER A 387 30.06 33.09 -6.07
N GLU A 388 31.26 32.59 -5.76
CA GLU A 388 32.49 32.98 -6.45
C GLU A 388 33.62 32.05 -6.03
N SER A 389 34.48 31.68 -6.99
CA SER A 389 35.70 30.87 -6.88
C SER A 389 35.57 29.38 -7.19
N ARG A 390 35.55 29.04 -8.48
CA ARG A 390 36.26 27.87 -9.03
C ARG A 390 36.57 28.07 -10.52
N ASP A 391 37.33 29.13 -10.80
CA ASP A 391 38.18 29.25 -11.97
C ASP A 391 39.62 29.43 -11.50
N ARG A 392 40.37 28.32 -11.42
CA ARG A 392 41.82 28.20 -11.70
C ARG A 392 42.42 26.94 -11.07
N ILE A 393 43.11 26.19 -11.95
CA ILE A 393 44.01 25.03 -11.77
C ILE A 393 43.32 23.68 -11.75
#